data_AF-A0A392VP93-F1
#
_entry.id   AF-A0A392VP93-F1
#
_cell.length_a   1.000
_cell.length_b   1.000
_cell.length_c   1.000
_cell.angle_alpha   90.00
_cell.angle_beta   90.00
_cell.angle_gamma   90.00
#
_symmetry.space_group_name_H-M   'P 1'
#
loop_
_entity.id
_entity.type
_entity.pdbx_description
1 polymer ?
#
loop_
_entity_poly.entity_id
_entity_poly.type
_entity_poly.pdbx_seq_one_letter_code
_entity_poly.pdbx_strand_id
1 'polypeptide(L)' 'CNISWVEEFYANALGHAEDDYTSTVHGVRVSYAPDVIDAIFGFRQAEY' A
#
# COMPACT_ATOMS: atom_id res chain seq x y z
N CYS A 1 -3.59 5.68 -18.00
CA CYS A 1 -2.12 5.57 -17.92
C CYS A 1 -1.74 4.86 -16.64
N ASN A 2 -0.57 4.20 -16.58
CA ASN A 2 -0.14 3.40 -15.41
C ASN A 2 -0.09 4.19 -14.08
N ILE A 3 -0.06 5.52 -14.15
CA ILE A 3 -0.11 6.43 -12.98
C ILE A 3 -1.48 6.43 -12.28
N SER A 4 -2.59 6.31 -13.01
CA SER A 4 -3.93 6.32 -12.38
C SER A 4 -4.18 5.11 -11.48
N TRP A 5 -3.49 3.99 -11.75
CA TRP A 5 -3.53 2.79 -10.91
C TRP A 5 -2.82 3.01 -9.56
N VAL A 6 -1.72 3.75 -9.57
CA VAL A 6 -0.98 4.10 -8.35
C VAL A 6 -1.75 5.12 -7.51
N GLU A 7 -2.40 6.10 -8.15
CA GLU A 7 -3.24 7.08 -7.46
C GLU A 7 -4.43 6.43 -6.73
N GLU A 8 -5.13 5.49 -7.39
CA GLU A 8 -6.24 4.75 -6.76
C GLU A 8 -5.75 3.89 -5.59
N PHE A 9 -4.60 3.22 -5.74
CA PHE A 9 -4.01 2.44 -4.65
C PHE A 9 -3.69 3.31 -3.42
N TYR A 10 -3.06 4.48 -3.62
CA TYR A 10 -2.72 5.39 -2.52
C TYR A 10 -3.96 6.00 -1.87
N ALA A 11 -4.99 6.37 -2.65
CA ALA A 11 -6.25 6.88 -2.12
C ALA A 11 -6.96 5.84 -1.23
N ASN A 12 -6.93 4.57 -1.66
CA ASN A 12 -7.55 3.47 -0.92
C ASN A 12 -6.75 3.07 0.33
N ALA A 13 -5.42 3.13 0.29
CA ALA A 13 -4.56 2.79 1.43
C ALA A 13 -4.55 3.88 2.51
N LEU A 14 -4.55 5.17 2.15
CA LEU A 14 -4.43 6.28 3.10
C LEU A 14 -5.71 6.47 3.94
N GLY A 15 -6.86 6.05 3.44
CA GLY A 15 -8.16 6.14 4.13
C GLY A 15 -8.45 5.00 5.10
N HIS A 16 -7.63 3.96 5.14
CA HIS A 16 -7.92 2.69 5.81
C HIS A 16 -6.79 2.31 6.78
N ALA A 17 -6.73 3.02 7.92
CA ALA A 17 -5.70 2.83 8.95
C ALA A 17 -5.77 1.47 9.69
N GLU A 18 -6.83 0.67 9.47
CA GLU A 18 -7.12 -0.59 10.17
C GLU A 18 -7.17 -1.81 9.24
N ASP A 19 -6.93 -1.66 7.94
CA ASP A 19 -7.04 -2.80 7.01
C ASP A 19 -5.85 -3.76 7.16
N ASP A 20 -6.09 -5.04 6.86
CA ASP A 20 -5.13 -6.16 6.84
C ASP A 20 -4.03 -6.00 5.75
N TYR A 21 -3.70 -4.75 5.39
CA TYR A 21 -2.86 -4.36 4.27
C TYR A 21 -3.37 -4.94 2.95
N THR A 22 -4.69 -4.85 2.75
CA THR A 22 -5.38 -5.29 1.54
C THR A 22 -6.17 -4.15 0.89
N SER A 23 -5.80 -3.75 -0.32
CA SER A 23 -6.51 -2.75 -1.11
C SER A 23 -7.21 -3.38 -2.31
N THR A 24 -8.42 -2.94 -2.63
CA THR A 24 -9.06 -3.32 -3.90
C THR A 24 -8.83 -2.20 -4.91
N VAL A 25 -8.13 -2.50 -6.01
CA VAL A 25 -7.82 -1.55 -7.09
C VAL A 25 -8.45 -2.07 -8.37
N HIS A 26 -9.39 -1.32 -8.95
CA HIS A 26 -10.14 -1.69 -10.15
C HIS A 26 -10.77 -3.11 -10.09
N GLY A 27 -11.22 -3.53 -8.90
CA GLY A 27 -11.81 -4.86 -8.66
C GLY A 27 -10.79 -5.99 -8.42
N VAL A 28 -9.50 -5.69 -8.40
CA VAL A 28 -8.43 -6.64 -8.03
C VAL A 28 -8.03 -6.41 -6.58
N ARG A 29 -8.05 -7.47 -5.77
CA ARG A 29 -7.52 -7.42 -4.40
C ARG A 29 -6.00 -7.51 -4.43
N VAL A 30 -5.34 -6.47 -3.94
CA VAL A 30 -3.90 -6.35 -3.77
C VAL A 30 -3.61 -6.46 -2.28
N SER A 31 -2.85 -7.48 -1.89
CA SER A 31 -2.31 -7.60 -0.54
C SER A 31 -0.84 -7.16 -0.56
N TYR A 32 -0.44 -6.40 0.44
CA TYR A 32 0.93 -5.96 0.62
C TYR A 32 1.36 -6.16 2.07
N ALA A 33 2.66 -6.33 2.29
CA ALA A 33 3.23 -6.40 3.63
C ALA A 33 4.08 -5.15 3.85
N PRO A 34 3.84 -4.37 4.91
CA PRO A 34 4.63 -3.17 5.21
C PRO A 34 6.12 -3.47 5.25
N ASP A 35 6.50 -4.57 5.90
CA ASP A 35 7.90 -4.99 6.05
C ASP A 35 8.58 -5.23 4.70
N VAL A 36 7.85 -5.73 3.70
CA VAL A 36 8.35 -5.91 2.32
C VAL A 36 8.49 -4.58 1.60
N ILE A 37 7.57 -3.65 1.82
CA ILE A 37 7.65 -2.29 1.24
C ILE A 37 8.84 -1.55 1.85
N ASP A 38 8.98 -1.57 3.18
CA ASP A 38 10.13 -0.99 3.89
C ASP A 38 11.45 -1.55 3.37
N ALA A 39 11.55 -2.88 3.19
CA ALA A 39 12.75 -3.53 2.67
C ALA A 39 13.08 -3.14 1.21
N ILE A 40 12.06 -3.02 0.34
CA ILE A 40 12.27 -2.64 -1.07
C ILE A 40 12.67 -1.18 -1.20
N PHE A 41 12.05 -0.28 -0.43
CA PHE A 41 12.33 1.15 -0.48
C PHE A 41 13.51 1.57 0.41
N GLY A 42 14.02 0.67 1.24
CA GLY A 42 15.14 0.94 2.15
C GLY A 42 14.78 1.93 3.25
N PHE A 43 13.50 2.02 3.62
CA PHE A 43 13.09 2.81 4.77
C PHE A 43 13.70 2.17 6.02
N ARG A 44 14.33 2.99 6.87
CA ARG A 44 14.75 2.53 8.19
C ARG A 44 13.49 2.36 9.02
N GLN A 45 13.24 1.16 9.55
CA GLN A 45 12.20 0.92 10.55
C GLN A 45 12.27 2.03 11.59
N ALA A 46 11.20 2.83 11.69
CA ALA A 46 11.09 3.80 12.76
C ALA A 46 10.89 2.99 14.04
N GLU A 47 11.89 3.01 14.92
CA GLU A 47 11.76 2.45 16.26
C GLU A 47 10.70 3.30 17.00
N TYR A 48 9.51 2.72 17.20
CA TYR A 48 8.43 3.32 18.00
C TYR A 48 8.54 2.88 19.46
#